data_AF-G9P4E1-F1
#
_entry.id   AF-G9P4E1-F1
#
_cell.length_a   1.000
_cell.length_b   1.000
_cell.length_c   1.000
_cell.angle_alpha   90.00
_cell.angle_beta   90.00
_cell.angle_gamma   90.00
#
_symmetry.space_group_name_H-M   'P 1'
#
loop_
_entity.id
_entity.type
_entity.pdbx_description
1 polymer ?
#
loop_
_entity_poly.entity_id
_entity_poly.type
_entity_poly.pdbx_seq_one_letter_code
_entity_poly.pdbx_strand_id
1 'polypeptide(L)'
;MAVLGKRKAPEPTVSSEDAQEIFRRHFEAQFLPIEEQEKRNSQKVRRIEDEDGSDDSDGSEDNEWDGVSGDELSDDEDDIDDDDEEEEDDAPIIEVVDHSAPQTSKADTMSKRELKAFMSSRPPDQSSSSKPTPTQPSSKSTSLPEDAPSLLAQDLELRRLISESHLLQTNRPLSLSAALSTTSTPGSEPKTFSSGRVRQKALDLRIQALGSKTSIHKQEKMPMHMRKGITAAAVEREAKRRREAKESGVILERETGKKQTKRDRRGGGGGGGFGPAVGRLKGAELRISERDVKKIEGTRDTFGRRG
;
A
#
# COMPACT_ATOMS: atom_id res chain seq x y z
N MET A 1 -32.45 -3.78 75.33
CA MET A 1 -31.59 -2.79 74.65
C MET A 1 -30.17 -3.04 75.14
N ALA A 2 -29.12 -3.28 74.36
CA ALA A 2 -28.84 -3.10 72.94
C ALA A 2 -28.02 -4.30 72.39
N VAL A 3 -28.07 -4.50 71.07
CA VAL A 3 -27.47 -5.63 70.33
C VAL A 3 -26.06 -5.28 69.86
N LEU A 4 -25.13 -6.23 69.99
CA LEU A 4 -23.72 -6.15 69.61
C LEU A 4 -23.51 -5.82 68.12
N GLY A 5 -22.72 -4.77 67.86
CA GLY A 5 -22.29 -4.34 66.53
C GLY A 5 -21.29 -5.31 65.88
N LYS A 6 -21.56 -5.69 64.63
CA LYS A 6 -20.69 -6.50 63.77
C LYS A 6 -19.61 -5.59 63.16
N ARG A 7 -18.33 -5.93 63.36
CA ARG A 7 -17.19 -5.30 62.67
C ARG A 7 -17.05 -5.91 61.28
N LYS A 8 -17.01 -5.06 60.25
CA LYS A 8 -16.68 -5.41 58.86
C LYS A 8 -15.15 -5.54 58.73
N ALA A 9 -14.67 -6.64 58.17
CA ALA A 9 -13.25 -6.90 57.92
C ALA A 9 -12.72 -6.02 56.77
N PRO A 10 -11.42 -5.66 56.77
CA PRO A 10 -10.81 -4.87 55.70
C PRO A 10 -10.58 -5.73 54.43
N GLU A 11 -10.91 -5.16 53.28
CA GLU A 11 -10.59 -5.67 51.94
C GLU A 11 -9.06 -5.72 51.75
N PRO A 12 -8.46 -6.81 51.25
CA PRO A 12 -7.03 -6.84 50.96
C PRO A 12 -6.75 -6.01 49.71
N THR A 13 -5.97 -4.94 49.88
CA THR A 13 -5.37 -4.18 48.77
C THR A 13 -4.18 -4.98 48.25
N VAL A 14 -4.44 -5.94 47.37
CA VAL A 14 -3.37 -6.66 46.67
C VAL A 14 -2.59 -5.68 45.81
N SER A 15 -1.27 -5.60 46.03
CA SER A 15 -0.39 -4.77 45.22
C SER A 15 -0.33 -5.32 43.78
N SER A 16 -0.04 -4.47 42.78
CA SER A 16 0.10 -4.94 41.40
C SER A 16 1.20 -5.98 41.21
N GLU A 17 2.20 -5.94 42.08
CA GLU A 17 3.31 -6.89 42.13
C GLU A 17 2.83 -8.26 42.65
N ASP A 18 2.04 -8.28 43.73
CA ASP A 18 1.42 -9.52 44.25
C ASP A 18 0.50 -10.18 43.22
N ALA A 19 -0.27 -9.39 42.47
CA ALA A 19 -1.17 -9.93 41.44
C ALA A 19 -0.40 -10.63 40.31
N GLN A 20 0.72 -10.06 39.87
CA GLN A 20 1.57 -10.66 38.84
C GLN A 20 2.22 -11.96 39.34
N GLU A 21 2.63 -12.01 40.61
CA GLU A 21 3.26 -13.19 41.20
C GLU A 21 2.26 -14.35 41.37
N ILE A 22 1.00 -14.05 41.70
CA ILE A 22 -0.10 -15.02 41.72
C ILE A 22 -0.34 -15.61 40.32
N PHE A 23 -0.37 -14.77 39.28
CA PHE A 23 -0.52 -15.25 37.90
C PHE A 23 0.69 -16.07 37.44
N ARG A 24 1.91 -15.66 37.79
CA ARG A 24 3.12 -16.41 37.47
C ARG A 24 3.11 -17.80 38.10
N ARG A 25 2.73 -17.89 39.38
CA ARG A 25 2.60 -19.18 40.09
C ARG A 25 1.53 -20.08 39.48
N HIS A 26 0.40 -19.52 39.07
CA HIS A 26 -0.65 -20.28 38.37
C HIS A 26 -0.19 -20.77 37.00
N PHE A 27 0.57 -19.94 36.28
CA PHE A 27 1.13 -20.28 34.99
C PHE A 27 2.20 -21.37 35.11
N GLU A 28 3.16 -21.23 36.02
CA GLU A 28 4.19 -22.25 36.31
C GLU A 28 3.61 -23.59 36.79
N ALA A 29 2.44 -23.57 37.45
CA ALA A 29 1.74 -24.79 37.86
C ALA A 29 1.04 -25.51 36.69
N GLN A 30 0.63 -24.77 35.65
CA GLN A 30 -0.04 -25.33 34.47
C GLN A 30 0.93 -25.69 33.34
N PHE A 31 2.09 -25.02 33.29
CA PHE A 31 3.10 -25.22 32.26
C PHE A 31 4.40 -25.68 32.91
N LEU A 32 4.83 -26.90 32.57
CA LEU A 32 6.14 -27.41 32.94
C LEU A 32 7.22 -26.45 32.40
N PRO A 33 8.23 -26.07 33.20
CA PRO A 33 9.37 -25.31 32.72
C PRO A 33 10.01 -26.02 31.52
N ILE A 34 10.19 -25.29 30.43
CA ILE A 34 10.88 -25.78 29.24
C ILE A 34 12.34 -26.03 29.63
N GLU A 35 12.87 -27.22 29.35
CA GLU A 35 14.25 -27.58 29.65
C GLU A 35 15.23 -26.61 28.96
N GLU A 36 16.03 -25.91 29.77
CA GLU A 36 17.04 -24.98 29.27
C GLU A 36 18.14 -25.77 28.56
N GLN A 37 18.20 -25.67 27.24
CA GLN A 37 19.35 -26.17 26.49
C GLN A 37 20.59 -25.38 26.90
N GLU A 38 21.57 -26.09 27.47
CA GLU A 38 22.84 -25.53 27.91
C GLU A 38 23.49 -24.71 26.78
N LYS A 39 23.59 -23.39 27.01
CA LYS A 39 24.31 -22.48 26.12
C LYS A 39 25.78 -22.85 26.11
N ARG A 40 26.23 -23.55 25.07
CA ARG A 40 27.66 -23.73 24.79
C ARG A 40 28.31 -22.36 24.55
N ASN A 41 29.29 -22.06 25.40
CA ASN A 41 30.10 -20.85 25.37
C ASN A 41 30.78 -20.63 24.02
N SER A 42 30.54 -19.48 23.39
CA SER A 42 31.56 -18.79 22.59
C SER A 42 31.42 -17.27 22.74
N GLN A 43 32.26 -16.70 23.60
CA GLN A 43 32.72 -15.31 23.46
C GLN A 43 33.69 -15.32 22.25
N LYS A 44 33.81 -14.34 21.35
CA LYS A 44 33.83 -12.89 21.52
C LYS A 44 33.95 -12.28 20.11
N VAL A 45 33.04 -11.42 19.66
CA VAL A 45 33.37 -10.46 18.57
C VAL A 45 32.88 -9.09 18.96
N ARG A 46 33.85 -8.19 19.13
CA ARG A 46 33.65 -6.76 19.27
C ARG A 46 33.71 -6.13 17.88
N ARG A 47 32.65 -5.38 17.56
CA ARG A 47 32.67 -3.97 17.14
C ARG A 47 32.80 -3.62 15.63
N ILE A 48 31.64 -3.21 15.11
CA ILE A 48 31.29 -2.00 14.31
C ILE A 48 31.68 -1.92 12.83
N GLU A 49 30.66 -1.46 12.08
CA GLU A 49 30.60 -0.83 10.74
C GLU A 49 30.78 -1.77 9.53
N ASP A 50 29.73 -1.90 8.71
CA ASP A 50 29.71 -1.32 7.35
C ASP A 50 28.38 -1.54 6.62
N GLU A 51 28.23 -0.70 5.60
CA GLU A 51 27.20 -0.54 4.57
C GLU A 51 26.84 -1.78 3.73
N ASP A 52 25.57 -1.77 3.29
CA ASP A 52 25.02 -2.11 1.95
C ASP A 52 25.16 -3.53 1.34
N GLY A 53 24.08 -3.95 0.65
CA GLY A 53 24.14 -4.97 -0.42
C GLY A 53 23.32 -6.25 -0.25
N SER A 54 22.15 -6.26 -0.90
CA SER A 54 21.28 -7.35 -1.41
C SER A 54 21.89 -8.76 -1.66
N ASP A 55 21.08 -9.83 -1.53
CA ASP A 55 20.44 -10.55 -2.67
C ASP A 55 19.53 -11.74 -2.22
N ASP A 56 18.75 -12.22 -3.19
CA ASP A 56 17.44 -12.90 -3.32
C ASP A 56 17.14 -14.35 -2.82
N SER A 57 15.84 -14.69 -3.01
CA SER A 57 15.20 -16.01 -3.33
C SER A 57 14.70 -16.88 -2.15
N ASP A 58 13.38 -16.89 -1.85
CA ASP A 58 12.25 -17.78 -2.29
C ASP A 58 12.27 -19.20 -1.68
N GLY A 59 11.19 -19.94 -1.37
CA GLY A 59 9.73 -19.86 -1.55
C GLY A 59 9.07 -21.19 -1.05
N SER A 60 7.72 -21.30 -1.10
CA SER A 60 6.82 -22.45 -0.76
C SER A 60 6.09 -22.34 0.60
N GLU A 61 4.91 -21.72 0.71
CA GLU A 61 3.55 -22.20 0.36
C GLU A 61 2.98 -23.30 1.30
N ASP A 62 2.17 -22.86 2.26
CA ASP A 62 1.33 -23.67 3.15
C ASP A 62 0.06 -24.16 2.44
N ASN A 63 -0.24 -25.46 2.54
CA ASN A 63 -1.49 -26.07 2.08
C ASN A 63 -2.47 -26.27 3.25
N GLU A 64 -3.69 -25.82 3.00
CA GLU A 64 -4.85 -25.73 3.88
C GLU A 64 -5.49 -27.10 4.19
N TRP A 65 -5.64 -27.36 5.48
CA TRP A 65 -6.66 -28.12 6.21
C TRP A 65 -7.80 -28.81 5.39
N ASP A 66 -7.89 -30.14 5.47
CA ASP A 66 -9.10 -30.93 5.18
C ASP A 66 -9.32 -31.94 6.33
N GLY A 67 -10.55 -32.08 6.80
CA GLY A 67 -10.87 -32.68 8.10
C GLY A 67 -11.86 -33.85 8.06
N VAL A 68 -11.77 -34.67 9.12
CA VAL A 68 -12.76 -35.62 9.68
C VAL A 68 -13.00 -36.89 8.84
N SER A 69 -12.44 -38.05 9.21
CA SER A 69 -12.97 -39.06 10.16
C SER A 69 -14.46 -39.34 9.90
N GLY A 70 -14.90 -40.50 9.38
CA GLY A 70 -14.55 -41.86 9.78
C GLY A 70 -15.58 -42.36 10.80
N ASP A 71 -16.74 -42.83 10.34
CA ASP A 71 -17.75 -43.50 11.18
C ASP A 71 -18.64 -44.44 10.34
N GLU A 72 -19.04 -45.53 10.99
CA GLU A 72 -19.54 -46.82 10.50
C GLU A 72 -20.97 -46.77 9.94
N LEU A 73 -21.30 -47.71 9.03
CA LEU A 73 -22.56 -48.51 8.98
C LEU A 73 -22.82 -49.03 7.55
N SER A 74 -22.69 -50.35 7.37
CA SER A 74 -23.73 -51.13 6.66
C SER A 74 -23.47 -52.62 6.86
N ASP A 75 -24.42 -53.20 7.57
CA ASP A 75 -24.75 -54.61 7.76
C ASP A 75 -25.23 -55.27 6.45
N ASP A 76 -25.37 -56.60 6.52
CA ASP A 76 -26.10 -57.52 5.63
C ASP A 76 -25.38 -58.22 4.47
N GLU A 77 -24.97 -59.46 4.78
CA GLU A 77 -25.33 -60.76 4.16
C GLU A 77 -25.30 -60.93 2.63
N ASP A 78 -24.53 -61.93 2.17
CA ASP A 78 -25.06 -63.01 1.34
C ASP A 78 -24.12 -64.23 1.33
N ASP A 79 -24.74 -65.36 1.66
CA ASP A 79 -24.28 -66.74 1.75
C ASP A 79 -24.11 -67.36 0.34
N ILE A 80 -23.18 -68.33 0.18
CA ILE A 80 -23.32 -69.55 -0.66
C ILE A 80 -22.00 -70.36 -0.67
N ASP A 81 -22.15 -71.59 -0.20
CA ASP A 81 -21.27 -72.77 -0.24
C ASP A 81 -20.66 -73.07 -1.63
N ASP A 82 -19.47 -73.68 -1.70
CA ASP A 82 -19.32 -75.15 -1.72
C ASP A 82 -17.88 -75.58 -2.08
N ASP A 83 -17.35 -76.44 -1.21
CA ASP A 83 -16.42 -77.57 -1.36
C ASP A 83 -15.00 -77.51 -1.98
N ASP A 84 -14.18 -78.31 -1.29
CA ASP A 84 -13.04 -79.14 -1.71
C ASP A 84 -11.57 -78.71 -1.46
N GLU A 85 -11.03 -79.39 -0.44
CA GLU A 85 -9.82 -80.24 -0.45
C GLU A 85 -8.41 -79.65 -0.24
N GLU A 86 -7.88 -80.03 0.94
CA GLU A 86 -6.55 -80.62 1.22
C GLU A 86 -5.25 -79.76 1.18
N GLU A 87 -4.76 -79.55 2.41
CA GLU A 87 -3.40 -79.80 2.93
C GLU A 87 -2.13 -79.42 2.15
N GLU A 88 -1.37 -78.55 2.83
CA GLU A 88 0.09 -78.58 3.07
C GLU A 88 1.06 -78.19 1.94
N ASP A 89 1.56 -76.95 2.09
CA ASP A 89 2.97 -76.56 2.06
C ASP A 89 3.88 -77.13 0.95
N ASP A 90 4.03 -76.36 -0.14
CA ASP A 90 5.23 -76.39 -0.96
C ASP A 90 5.64 -74.97 -1.42
N ALA A 91 6.94 -74.71 -1.32
CA ALA A 91 7.61 -73.39 -1.31
C ALA A 91 7.21 -72.38 -2.42
N PRO A 92 7.31 -71.05 -2.15
CA PRO A 92 6.86 -70.04 -3.10
C PRO A 92 7.66 -70.07 -4.41
N ILE A 93 6.96 -70.34 -5.52
CA ILE A 93 7.46 -70.19 -6.89
C ILE A 93 7.58 -68.69 -7.18
N ILE A 94 8.80 -68.22 -7.38
CA ILE A 94 9.08 -66.79 -7.64
C ILE A 94 8.86 -66.50 -9.13
N GLU A 95 7.84 -65.71 -9.47
CA GLU A 95 7.64 -65.15 -10.81
C GLU A 95 8.59 -63.96 -11.02
N VAL A 96 9.55 -64.09 -11.93
CA VAL A 96 10.52 -63.04 -12.26
C VAL A 96 10.07 -62.34 -13.54
N VAL A 97 9.51 -61.13 -13.40
CA VAL A 97 9.21 -60.24 -14.53
C VAL A 97 10.39 -59.29 -14.74
N ASP A 98 11.06 -59.43 -15.88
CA ASP A 98 12.21 -58.59 -16.25
C ASP A 98 11.76 -57.39 -17.10
N HIS A 99 12.01 -56.18 -16.59
CA HIS A 99 11.78 -54.90 -17.27
C HIS A 99 13.11 -54.13 -17.49
N SER A 100 14.26 -54.81 -17.48
CA SER A 100 15.58 -54.18 -17.67
C SER A 100 15.79 -53.56 -19.06
N ALA A 101 14.92 -53.88 -20.03
CA ALA A 101 14.85 -53.15 -21.29
C ALA A 101 13.97 -51.89 -21.12
N PRO A 102 14.46 -50.67 -21.45
CA PRO A 102 13.61 -49.48 -21.44
C PRO A 102 12.64 -49.52 -22.63
N GLN A 103 11.58 -50.33 -22.55
CA GLN A 103 10.38 -50.10 -23.34
C GLN A 103 9.49 -49.09 -22.61
N THR A 104 10.04 -47.91 -22.41
CA THR A 104 9.27 -46.70 -22.16
C THR A 104 9.66 -45.69 -23.24
N SER A 105 9.15 -45.86 -24.47
CA SER A 105 8.63 -44.65 -25.10
C SER A 105 7.50 -44.24 -24.16
N LYS A 106 7.78 -43.37 -23.19
CA LYS A 106 6.73 -42.62 -22.51
C LYS A 106 5.96 -42.00 -23.66
N ALA A 107 4.82 -42.60 -24.01
CA ALA A 107 3.96 -42.08 -25.05
C ALA A 107 3.78 -40.62 -24.70
N ASP A 108 4.18 -39.74 -25.62
CA ASP A 108 4.12 -38.29 -25.42
C ASP A 108 2.80 -37.98 -24.76
N THR A 109 2.85 -37.54 -23.50
CA THR A 109 1.66 -37.15 -22.78
C THR A 109 1.11 -35.97 -23.56
N MET A 110 0.05 -36.22 -24.33
CA MET A 110 -0.56 -35.24 -25.22
C MET A 110 -0.72 -33.91 -24.48
N SER A 111 -0.31 -32.81 -25.11
CA SER A 111 -0.44 -31.49 -24.50
C SER A 111 -1.89 -31.25 -24.11
N LYS A 112 -2.14 -30.41 -23.09
CA LYS A 112 -3.50 -30.14 -22.57
C LYS A 112 -4.49 -29.68 -23.66
N ARG A 113 -3.97 -29.17 -24.79
CA ARG A 113 -4.75 -28.82 -25.99
C ARG A 113 -5.09 -30.04 -26.84
N GLU A 114 -4.15 -30.95 -27.05
CA GLU A 114 -4.36 -32.21 -27.79
C GLU A 114 -5.30 -33.15 -27.03
N LEU A 115 -5.13 -33.27 -25.71
CA LEU A 115 -6.03 -34.07 -24.87
C LEU A 115 -7.47 -33.55 -24.95
N LYS A 116 -7.67 -32.22 -24.94
CA LYS A 116 -9.00 -31.61 -25.09
C LYS A 116 -9.58 -31.83 -26.48
N ALA A 117 -8.77 -31.71 -27.53
CA ALA A 117 -9.24 -31.97 -28.89
C ALA A 117 -9.66 -33.44 -29.06
N PHE A 118 -8.88 -34.36 -28.49
CA PHE A 118 -9.10 -35.80 -28.64
C PHE A 118 -10.22 -36.34 -27.73
N MET A 119 -10.30 -35.89 -26.48
CA MET A 119 -11.29 -36.38 -25.50
C MET A 119 -12.57 -35.53 -25.43
N SER A 120 -12.68 -34.43 -26.19
CA SER A 120 -13.95 -33.73 -26.31
C SER A 120 -14.89 -34.46 -27.26
N SER A 121 -16.20 -34.37 -27.02
CA SER A 121 -17.26 -34.97 -27.86
C SER A 121 -17.35 -34.41 -29.28
N ARG A 122 -16.45 -33.48 -29.66
CA ARG A 122 -16.41 -32.87 -30.99
C ARG A 122 -15.29 -33.54 -31.80
N PRO A 123 -15.59 -34.18 -32.94
CA PRO A 123 -14.57 -34.83 -33.75
C PRO A 123 -13.56 -33.79 -34.29
N PRO A 124 -12.26 -34.14 -34.39
CA PRO A 124 -11.25 -33.24 -34.92
C PRO A 124 -11.52 -32.93 -36.40
N ASP A 125 -11.65 -31.66 -36.73
CA ASP A 125 -11.93 -31.18 -38.09
C ASP A 125 -10.66 -31.22 -38.95
N GLN A 126 -10.70 -32.00 -40.05
CA GLN A 126 -9.58 -32.22 -40.97
C GLN A 126 -9.14 -30.94 -41.73
N SER A 127 -9.93 -29.86 -41.67
CA SER A 127 -9.57 -28.56 -42.26
C SER A 127 -8.76 -27.66 -41.31
N SER A 128 -8.62 -28.05 -40.04
CA SER A 128 -7.93 -27.26 -39.02
C SER A 128 -6.43 -27.55 -38.97
N SER A 129 -5.70 -27.20 -40.04
CA SER A 129 -4.24 -27.07 -39.92
C SER A 129 -3.94 -26.09 -38.79
N SER A 130 -3.16 -26.51 -37.81
CA SER A 130 -2.77 -25.74 -36.62
C SER A 130 -1.92 -24.53 -37.02
N LYS A 131 -2.57 -23.47 -37.53
CA LYS A 131 -1.97 -22.14 -37.49
C LYS A 131 -1.82 -21.77 -36.02
N PRO A 132 -0.61 -21.43 -35.54
CA PRO A 132 -0.46 -20.88 -34.21
C PRO A 132 -1.24 -19.58 -34.20
N THR A 133 -2.38 -19.58 -33.52
CA THR A 133 -3.04 -18.36 -33.10
C THR A 133 -2.00 -17.60 -32.27
N PRO A 134 -1.62 -16.37 -32.64
CA PRO A 134 -0.76 -15.56 -31.80
C PRO A 134 -1.57 -15.32 -30.53
N THR A 135 -1.23 -16.08 -29.50
CA THR A 135 -1.65 -15.78 -28.14
C THR A 135 -0.95 -14.46 -27.87
N GLN A 136 -1.70 -13.37 -27.84
CA GLN A 136 -1.21 -12.10 -27.31
C GLN A 136 -0.49 -12.45 -26.00
N PRO A 137 0.83 -12.19 -25.88
CA PRO A 137 1.45 -12.33 -24.57
C PRO A 137 0.67 -11.36 -23.70
N SER A 138 -0.06 -11.88 -22.72
CA SER A 138 -0.32 -11.12 -21.53
C SER A 138 1.07 -10.78 -21.01
N SER A 139 1.56 -9.59 -21.35
CA SER A 139 2.76 -9.03 -20.76
C SER A 139 2.42 -8.73 -19.30
N LYS A 140 2.27 -9.77 -18.50
CA LYS A 140 2.78 -9.76 -17.14
C LYS A 140 4.28 -9.72 -17.31
N SER A 141 4.80 -8.54 -17.63
CA SER A 141 6.21 -8.24 -17.46
C SER A 141 6.52 -8.56 -16.00
N THR A 142 7.21 -9.66 -15.77
CA THR A 142 7.74 -10.08 -14.47
C THR A 142 8.88 -9.17 -14.00
N SER A 143 9.25 -8.14 -14.78
CA SER A 143 10.10 -7.06 -14.32
C SER A 143 9.31 -6.17 -13.37
N LEU A 144 9.66 -6.22 -12.09
CA LEU A 144 9.25 -5.21 -11.12
C LEU A 144 9.56 -3.82 -11.70
N PRO A 145 8.66 -2.83 -11.51
CA PRO A 145 9.00 -1.47 -11.86
C PRO A 145 10.15 -1.00 -10.96
N GLU A 146 11.36 -0.86 -11.52
CA GLU A 146 12.55 -0.38 -10.78
C GLU A 146 12.37 1.07 -10.30
N ASP A 147 11.53 1.86 -10.98
CA ASP A 147 11.29 3.26 -10.65
C ASP A 147 10.24 3.43 -9.53
N ALA A 148 10.63 4.14 -8.47
CA ALA A 148 9.76 4.53 -7.35
C ALA A 148 8.37 5.09 -7.76
N PRO A 149 8.21 6.01 -8.74
CA PRO A 149 6.89 6.49 -9.15
C PRO A 149 6.03 5.42 -9.83
N SER A 150 6.64 4.45 -10.51
CA SER A 150 5.94 3.37 -11.19
C SER A 150 5.45 2.32 -10.19
N LEU A 151 6.26 1.96 -9.19
CA LEU A 151 5.86 1.14 -8.05
C LEU A 151 4.71 1.79 -7.28
N LEU A 152 4.83 3.09 -6.98
CA LEU A 152 3.80 3.87 -6.30
C LEU A 152 2.50 3.90 -7.12
N ALA A 153 2.56 3.91 -8.46
CA ALA A 153 1.37 3.88 -9.31
C ALA A 153 0.61 2.55 -9.23
N GLN A 154 1.34 1.43 -9.13
CA GLN A 154 0.80 0.06 -9.06
C GLN A 154 0.24 -0.27 -7.67
N ASP A 155 0.94 0.14 -6.60
CA ASP A 155 0.55 -0.17 -5.23
C ASP A 155 -0.49 0.83 -4.67
N LEU A 156 -1.75 0.41 -4.66
CA LEU A 156 -2.85 1.22 -4.12
C LEU A 156 -2.82 1.35 -2.60
N GLU A 157 -2.27 0.36 -1.90
CA GLU A 157 -2.23 0.36 -0.44
C GLU A 157 -1.16 1.32 0.06
N LEU A 158 0.03 1.29 -0.56
CA LEU A 158 1.10 2.25 -0.27
C LEU A 158 0.66 3.69 -0.57
N ARG A 159 -0.04 3.93 -1.69
CA ARG A 159 -0.65 5.24 -1.99
C ARG A 159 -1.56 5.73 -0.87
N ARG A 160 -2.45 4.86 -0.40
CA ARG A 160 -3.39 5.17 0.68
C ARG A 160 -2.65 5.42 1.98
N LEU A 161 -1.68 4.58 2.34
CA LEU A 161 -0.88 4.71 3.54
C LEU A 161 -0.12 6.04 3.59
N ILE A 162 0.59 6.39 2.51
CA ILE A 162 1.35 7.64 2.43
C ILE A 162 0.42 8.85 2.54
N SER A 163 -0.69 8.87 1.78
CA SER A 163 -1.63 10.00 1.77
C SER A 163 -2.43 10.16 3.07
N GLU A 164 -2.74 9.05 3.74
CA GLU A 164 -3.53 9.02 4.99
C GLU A 164 -2.64 9.08 6.26
N SER A 165 -1.31 8.95 6.12
CA SER A 165 -0.35 8.90 7.24
C SER A 165 -0.52 10.01 8.27
N HIS A 166 -0.70 11.26 7.83
CA HIS A 166 -0.88 12.41 8.72
C HIS A 166 -2.16 12.31 9.55
N LEU A 167 -3.22 11.73 8.97
CA LEU A 167 -4.47 11.49 9.65
C LEU A 167 -4.35 10.34 10.66
N LEU A 168 -3.60 9.29 10.32
CA LEU A 168 -3.37 8.16 11.22
C LEU A 168 -2.46 8.56 12.39
N GLN A 169 -1.34 9.24 12.11
CA GLN A 169 -0.40 9.73 13.13
C GLN A 169 -1.07 10.66 14.14
N THR A 170 -2.01 11.49 13.70
CA THR A 170 -2.69 12.44 14.58
C THR A 170 -3.71 11.82 15.52
N ASN A 171 -4.30 10.68 15.14
CA ASN A 171 -5.37 10.02 15.91
C ASN A 171 -4.90 8.75 16.63
N ARG A 172 -3.82 8.13 16.17
CA ARG A 172 -3.11 7.01 16.79
C ARG A 172 -1.61 7.29 16.69
N PRO A 173 -1.02 8.00 17.67
CA PRO A 173 0.42 8.25 17.63
C PRO A 173 1.17 6.91 17.72
N LEU A 174 1.81 6.52 16.62
CA LEU A 174 2.58 5.28 16.51
C LEU A 174 4.01 5.43 17.06
N SER A 175 4.42 6.66 17.42
CA SER A 175 5.73 6.97 17.98
C SER A 175 5.62 8.03 19.09
N LEU A 176 6.60 8.06 19.98
CA LEU A 176 6.75 9.10 21.01
C LEU A 176 6.84 10.51 20.40
N SER A 177 7.48 10.66 19.23
CA SER A 177 7.54 11.95 18.52
C SER A 177 6.19 12.37 17.97
N ALA A 178 5.36 11.43 17.50
CA ALA A 178 4.00 11.70 17.08
C ALA A 178 3.11 12.06 18.28
N ALA A 179 3.28 11.38 19.42
CA ALA A 179 2.55 11.67 20.66
C ALA A 179 2.83 13.09 21.21
N LEU A 180 4.04 13.62 20.98
CA LEU A 180 4.41 14.97 21.40
C LEU A 180 3.96 16.07 20.40
N SER A 181 3.78 15.71 19.13
CA SER A 181 3.36 16.62 18.08
C SER A 181 1.83 16.74 17.95
N THR A 182 1.05 15.87 18.60
CA THR A 182 -0.39 15.87 18.47
C THR A 182 -1.08 16.86 19.40
N THR A 183 -2.02 17.60 18.83
CA THR A 183 -3.02 18.40 19.56
C THR A 183 -4.00 17.55 20.38
N SER A 184 -3.76 16.24 20.50
CA SER A 184 -4.39 15.42 21.54
C SER A 184 -3.80 15.89 22.86
N THR A 185 -4.60 16.63 23.64
CA THR A 185 -4.25 16.93 25.03
C THR A 185 -3.77 15.63 25.69
N PRO A 186 -2.55 15.59 26.25
CA PRO A 186 -2.08 14.41 26.97
C PRO A 186 -3.10 14.11 28.09
N GLY A 187 -3.81 12.99 27.99
CA GLY A 187 -4.88 12.60 28.91
C GLY A 187 -6.33 12.69 28.39
N SER A 188 -6.57 13.00 27.10
CA SER A 188 -7.91 12.77 26.53
C SER A 188 -8.02 11.33 26.05
N GLU A 189 -8.84 10.54 26.75
CA GLU A 189 -9.34 9.25 26.24
C GLU A 189 -9.81 9.39 24.79
N PRO A 190 -9.62 8.36 23.94
CA PRO A 190 -10.10 8.41 22.57
C PRO A 190 -11.60 8.64 22.60
N LYS A 191 -12.03 9.81 22.06
CA LYS A 191 -13.46 10.15 21.96
C LYS A 191 -14.21 8.97 21.33
N THR A 192 -15.40 8.68 21.83
CA THR A 192 -16.27 7.64 21.25
C THR A 192 -16.36 7.86 19.74
N PHE A 193 -16.25 6.77 18.97
CA PHE A 193 -16.23 6.76 17.51
C PHE A 193 -15.09 7.58 16.85
N SER A 194 -13.96 7.81 17.54
CA SER A 194 -12.78 8.45 16.94
C SER A 194 -12.31 7.71 15.68
N SER A 195 -12.21 6.38 15.74
CA SER A 195 -11.90 5.52 14.58
C SER A 195 -12.88 5.71 13.41
N GLY A 196 -14.18 5.83 13.70
CA GLY A 196 -15.20 6.10 12.68
C GLY A 196 -15.03 7.46 11.99
N ARG A 197 -14.69 8.51 12.76
CA ARG A 197 -14.41 9.85 12.20
C ARG A 197 -13.14 9.87 11.35
N VAL A 198 -12.11 9.15 11.78
CA VAL A 198 -10.87 8.91 11.03
C VAL A 198 -11.18 8.22 9.71
N ARG A 199 -11.97 7.14 9.74
CA ARG A 199 -12.43 6.42 8.56
C ARG A 199 -13.18 7.33 7.58
N GLN A 200 -14.11 8.16 8.05
CA GLN A 200 -14.87 9.07 7.17
C GLN A 200 -13.96 10.05 6.43
N LYS A 201 -12.99 10.65 7.12
CA LYS A 201 -12.01 11.55 6.52
C LYS A 201 -11.09 10.82 5.53
N ALA A 202 -10.63 9.62 5.87
CA ALA A 202 -9.85 8.79 4.95
C ALA A 202 -10.63 8.45 3.67
N LEU A 203 -11.91 8.10 3.80
CA LEU A 203 -12.78 7.87 2.63
C LEU A 203 -12.94 9.12 1.76
N ASP A 204 -13.09 10.30 2.36
CA ASP A 204 -13.15 11.56 1.61
C ASP A 204 -11.83 11.87 0.87
N LEU A 205 -10.67 11.57 1.48
CA LEU A 205 -9.37 11.66 0.80
C LEU A 205 -9.26 10.68 -0.37
N ARG A 206 -9.73 9.44 -0.21
CA ARG A 206 -9.76 8.45 -1.29
C ARG A 206 -10.64 8.91 -2.46
N ILE A 207 -11.80 9.47 -2.17
CA ILE A 207 -12.72 10.00 -3.20
C ILE A 207 -12.09 11.20 -3.92
N GLN A 208 -11.36 12.07 -3.21
CA GLN A 208 -10.59 13.15 -3.82
C GLN A 208 -9.45 12.64 -4.71
N ALA A 209 -8.73 11.60 -4.27
CA ALA A 209 -7.67 10.96 -5.07
C ALA A 209 -8.21 10.30 -6.35
N LEU A 210 -9.46 9.83 -6.35
CA LEU A 210 -10.15 9.33 -7.54
C LEU A 210 -10.59 10.45 -8.50
N GLY A 211 -10.56 11.72 -8.08
CA GLY A 211 -10.83 12.87 -8.95
C GLY A 211 -11.94 13.81 -8.48
N SER A 212 -12.49 13.64 -7.28
CA SER A 212 -13.45 14.63 -6.77
C SER A 212 -12.78 15.99 -6.54
N LYS A 213 -13.44 17.06 -6.99
CA LYS A 213 -12.89 18.43 -6.90
C LYS A 213 -13.12 19.07 -5.53
N THR A 214 -14.05 18.52 -4.74
CA THR A 214 -14.55 19.08 -3.49
C THR A 214 -14.57 18.01 -2.41
N SER A 215 -14.14 18.38 -1.22
CA SER A 215 -14.25 17.56 0.01
C SER A 215 -15.65 17.64 0.58
N ILE A 216 -16.19 16.50 1.03
CA ILE A 216 -17.49 16.44 1.72
C ILE A 216 -17.42 17.12 3.10
N HIS A 217 -16.25 17.09 3.75
CA HIS A 217 -16.05 17.64 5.10
C HIS A 217 -15.74 19.14 5.11
N LYS A 218 -15.53 19.76 3.94
CA LYS A 218 -15.24 21.19 3.86
C LYS A 218 -16.50 22.01 4.10
N GLN A 219 -16.49 22.84 5.14
CA GLN A 219 -17.57 23.78 5.39
C GLN A 219 -17.62 24.86 4.29
N GLU A 220 -18.73 24.90 3.55
CA GLU A 220 -18.90 25.85 2.43
C GLU A 220 -19.31 27.25 2.91
N LYS A 221 -20.34 27.33 3.75
CA LYS A 221 -20.90 28.59 4.24
C LYS A 221 -20.22 29.02 5.53
N MET A 222 -19.36 30.03 5.42
CA MET A 222 -18.74 30.73 6.55
C MET A 222 -18.80 32.25 6.35
N PRO A 223 -19.03 33.05 7.41
CA PRO A 223 -18.87 34.50 7.33
C PRO A 223 -17.47 34.89 6.85
N MET A 224 -17.38 35.91 6.00
CA MET A 224 -16.14 36.27 5.30
C MET A 224 -14.98 36.57 6.27
N HIS A 225 -15.24 37.31 7.35
CA HIS A 225 -14.23 37.69 8.34
C HIS A 225 -13.66 36.46 9.08
N MET A 226 -14.51 35.51 9.49
CA MET A 226 -14.06 34.24 10.08
C MET A 226 -13.23 33.41 9.10
N ARG A 227 -13.72 33.28 7.85
CA ARG A 227 -13.00 32.54 6.81
C ARG A 227 -11.61 33.11 6.57
N LYS A 228 -11.51 34.43 6.43
CA LYS A 228 -10.23 35.15 6.28
C LYS A 228 -9.32 34.97 7.49
N GLY A 229 -9.88 35.08 8.70
CA GLY A 229 -9.13 34.90 9.95
C GLY A 229 -8.53 33.50 10.07
N ILE A 230 -9.30 32.45 9.77
CA ILE A 230 -8.81 31.06 9.81
C ILE A 230 -7.70 30.84 8.79
N THR A 231 -7.86 31.33 7.55
CA THR A 231 -6.83 31.20 6.53
C THR A 231 -5.56 31.98 6.88
N ALA A 232 -5.70 33.20 7.43
CA ALA A 232 -4.56 34.01 7.86
C ALA A 232 -3.82 33.34 9.02
N ALA A 233 -4.54 32.88 10.04
CA ALA A 233 -3.95 32.19 11.17
C ALA A 233 -3.29 30.84 10.77
N ALA A 234 -3.80 30.15 9.75
CA ALA A 234 -3.14 28.96 9.21
C ALA A 234 -1.80 29.31 8.54
N VAL A 235 -1.80 30.35 7.69
CA VAL A 235 -0.59 30.86 7.02
C VAL A 235 0.44 31.37 8.03
N GLU A 236 0.02 32.11 9.05
CA GLU A 236 0.90 32.63 10.09
C GLU A 236 1.54 31.50 10.91
N ARG A 237 0.78 30.47 11.31
CA ARG A 237 1.32 29.29 12.00
C ARG A 237 2.34 28.56 11.14
N GLU A 238 2.04 28.39 9.86
CA GLU A 238 2.94 27.71 8.92
C GLU A 238 4.22 28.53 8.68
N ALA A 239 4.10 29.85 8.50
CA ALA A 239 5.22 30.77 8.35
C ALA A 239 6.11 30.80 9.59
N LYS A 240 5.51 30.80 10.79
CA LYS A 240 6.23 30.69 12.06
C LYS A 240 6.98 29.35 12.15
N ARG A 241 6.33 28.23 11.86
CA ARG A 241 6.97 26.89 11.81
C ARG A 241 8.16 26.85 10.83
N ARG A 242 8.03 27.45 9.64
CA ARG A 242 9.13 27.51 8.66
C ARG A 242 10.26 28.42 9.08
N ARG A 243 9.95 29.55 9.71
CA ARG A 243 10.95 30.46 10.25
C ARG A 243 11.75 29.80 11.37
N GLU A 244 11.05 29.20 12.34
CA GLU A 244 11.67 28.46 13.45
C GLU A 244 12.51 27.29 12.94
N ALA A 245 12.02 26.54 11.94
CA ALA A 245 12.79 25.46 11.33
C ALA A 245 14.04 25.97 10.58
N LYS A 246 13.95 27.09 9.85
CA LYS A 246 15.11 27.74 9.24
C LYS A 246 16.14 28.20 10.27
N GLU A 247 15.67 28.81 11.35
CA GLU A 247 16.51 29.29 12.45
C GLU A 247 17.16 28.13 13.22
N SER A 248 16.46 26.99 13.33
CA SER A 248 16.94 25.77 14.01
C SER A 248 17.70 24.81 13.08
N GLY A 249 17.78 25.09 11.78
CA GLY A 249 18.42 24.20 10.79
C GLY A 249 17.63 22.92 10.44
N VAL A 250 16.34 22.85 10.77
CA VAL A 250 15.47 21.70 10.45
C VAL A 250 14.91 21.84 9.03
N ILE A 251 15.12 20.82 8.20
CA ILE A 251 14.60 20.78 6.83
C ILE A 251 13.13 20.35 6.86
N LEU A 252 12.24 21.21 6.31
CA LEU A 252 10.82 20.90 6.14
C LEU A 252 10.49 20.53 4.71
N GLU A 253 9.34 19.91 4.52
CA GLU A 253 8.79 19.65 3.19
C GLU A 253 8.71 20.94 2.37
N ARG A 254 9.11 20.83 1.10
CA ARG A 254 8.97 21.93 0.16
C ARG A 254 7.49 22.09 -0.16
N GLU A 255 6.98 23.30 0.00
CA GLU A 255 5.63 23.63 -0.45
C GLU A 255 5.47 23.24 -1.92
N THR A 256 4.69 22.20 -2.19
CA THR A 256 4.14 21.87 -3.51
C THR A 256 2.89 22.73 -3.76
N GLY A 257 2.95 23.99 -3.34
CA GLY A 257 1.83 24.91 -3.34
C GLY A 257 1.67 25.53 -4.72
N LYS A 258 0.47 25.35 -5.29
CA LYS A 258 -0.10 26.05 -6.45
C LYS A 258 0.72 27.28 -6.77
N LYS A 259 1.54 27.21 -7.83
CA LYS A 259 2.19 28.38 -8.43
C LYS A 259 1.15 29.46 -8.37
N GLN A 260 1.33 30.45 -7.48
CA GLN A 260 0.45 31.61 -7.36
C GLN A 260 0.13 31.93 -8.79
N THR A 261 -1.10 31.62 -9.20
CA THR A 261 -1.43 31.81 -10.61
C THR A 261 -1.11 33.27 -10.75
N LYS A 262 -0.13 33.55 -11.62
CA LYS A 262 0.32 34.89 -11.95
C LYS A 262 -0.89 35.58 -12.63
N ARG A 263 -2.08 35.55 -12.05
CA ARG A 263 -3.31 36.09 -12.60
C ARG A 263 -3.36 37.56 -12.23
N ASP A 264 -2.82 37.96 -11.09
CA ASP A 264 -2.48 39.37 -10.81
C ASP A 264 -1.18 39.84 -11.45
N ARG A 265 -0.31 38.93 -11.93
CA ARG A 265 0.84 39.28 -12.79
C ARG A 265 0.56 39.10 -14.29
N ARG A 266 -0.62 38.61 -14.68
CA ARG A 266 -1.07 38.45 -16.08
C ARG A 266 -2.33 39.27 -16.38
N GLY A 267 -2.98 39.82 -15.37
CA GLY A 267 -3.94 40.91 -15.50
C GLY A 267 -3.17 42.21 -15.63
N GLY A 268 -2.76 42.54 -16.85
CA GLY A 268 -2.30 43.89 -17.16
C GLY A 268 -1.12 44.37 -16.32
N GLY A 269 0.02 43.67 -16.38
CA GLY A 269 1.27 44.41 -16.42
C GLY A 269 1.11 45.38 -17.57
N GLY A 270 0.75 46.62 -17.23
CA GLY A 270 0.22 47.59 -18.17
C GLY A 270 1.09 47.55 -19.41
N GLY A 271 0.48 47.24 -20.56
CA GLY A 271 1.00 47.74 -21.82
C GLY A 271 1.04 49.24 -21.63
N GLY A 272 2.19 49.72 -21.15
CA GLY A 272 2.30 51.05 -20.59
C GLY A 272 1.85 52.01 -21.67
N GLY A 273 0.86 52.84 -21.36
CA GLY A 273 0.41 53.93 -22.24
C GLY A 273 1.50 54.98 -22.55
N PHE A 274 2.76 54.66 -22.27
CA PHE A 274 3.97 55.41 -22.53
C PHE A 274 4.89 54.73 -23.56
N GLY A 275 4.38 53.74 -24.31
CA GLY A 275 5.08 53.18 -25.47
C GLY A 275 5.00 54.14 -26.67
N PRO A 276 6.07 54.33 -27.46
CA PRO A 276 6.00 55.09 -28.69
C PRO A 276 4.98 54.46 -29.65
N ALA A 277 4.24 55.30 -30.39
CA ALA A 277 3.21 54.86 -31.33
C ALA A 277 3.76 54.08 -32.55
N VAL A 278 5.08 54.12 -32.77
CA VAL A 278 5.78 53.45 -33.88
C VAL A 278 6.78 52.45 -33.32
N GLY A 279 6.78 51.23 -33.85
CA GLY A 279 7.70 50.17 -33.45
C GLY A 279 7.44 49.59 -32.05
N ARG A 280 8.36 48.73 -31.59
CA ARG A 280 8.34 48.08 -30.27
C ARG A 280 9.57 48.52 -29.47
N LEU A 281 9.35 49.11 -28.30
CA LEU A 281 10.43 49.46 -27.37
C LEU A 281 10.82 48.22 -26.55
N LYS A 282 12.09 47.83 -26.59
CA LYS A 282 12.66 46.77 -25.74
C LYS A 282 13.82 47.35 -24.94
N GLY A 283 13.60 47.63 -23.66
CA GLY A 283 14.58 48.37 -22.85
C GLY A 283 14.74 49.80 -23.38
N ALA A 284 15.93 50.14 -23.88
CA ALA A 284 16.24 51.42 -24.52
C ALA A 284 16.29 51.35 -26.07
N GLU A 285 16.08 50.17 -26.67
CA GLU A 285 16.13 49.96 -28.12
C GLU A 285 14.73 50.12 -28.72
N LEU A 286 14.58 51.02 -29.70
CA LEU A 286 13.35 51.17 -30.48
C LEU A 286 13.44 50.37 -31.79
N ARG A 287 12.65 49.30 -31.90
CA ARG A 287 12.60 48.48 -33.11
C ARG A 287 11.46 48.92 -34.02
N ILE A 288 11.80 49.55 -35.12
CA ILE A 288 10.84 50.03 -36.13
C ILE A 288 10.78 49.01 -37.27
N SER A 289 9.58 48.65 -37.73
CA SER A 289 9.44 47.74 -38.87
C SER A 289 9.58 48.50 -40.20
N GLU A 290 10.05 47.84 -41.26
CA GLU A 290 10.11 48.46 -42.60
C GLU A 290 8.75 48.99 -43.08
N ARG A 291 7.64 48.37 -42.62
CA ARG A 291 6.28 48.84 -42.92
C ARG A 291 5.99 50.17 -42.24
N ASP A 292 6.43 50.35 -40.99
CA ASP A 292 6.26 51.61 -40.27
C ASP A 292 7.12 52.71 -40.90
N VAL A 293 8.35 52.38 -41.31
CA VAL A 293 9.22 53.29 -42.08
C VAL A 293 8.53 53.75 -43.36
N LYS A 294 8.08 52.81 -44.20
CA LYS A 294 7.37 53.11 -45.46
C LYS A 294 6.08 53.91 -45.24
N LYS A 295 5.36 53.65 -44.14
CA LYS A 295 4.13 54.37 -43.78
C LYS A 295 4.40 55.82 -43.37
N ILE A 296 5.52 56.08 -42.70
CA ILE A 296 5.94 57.43 -42.28
C ILE A 296 6.54 58.19 -43.47
N GLU A 297 7.34 57.52 -44.29
CA GLU A 297 7.98 58.13 -45.46
C GLU A 297 6.96 58.50 -46.55
N GLY A 298 5.83 57.79 -46.60
CA GLY A 298 4.81 57.94 -47.63
C GLY A 298 5.36 57.57 -49.01
N THR A 299 4.49 57.25 -49.97
CA THR A 299 4.89 57.26 -51.37
C THR A 299 5.18 58.72 -51.73
N ARG A 300 6.45 59.13 -51.64
CA ARG A 300 6.90 60.36 -52.29
C ARG A 300 6.74 60.15 -53.79
N ASP A 301 5.59 60.55 -54.32
CA ASP A 301 5.49 60.83 -55.73
C ASP A 301 6.60 61.84 -56.07
N THR A 302 7.31 61.56 -57.15
CA THR A 302 8.48 62.30 -57.65
C THR A 302 8.22 63.79 -57.92
N PHE A 303 6.99 64.27 -57.68
CA PHE A 303 6.52 65.64 -57.84
C PHE A 303 6.11 66.35 -56.53
N GLY A 304 6.39 65.78 -55.35
CA GLY A 304 6.39 66.54 -54.09
C GLY A 304 5.05 67.09 -53.60
N ARG A 305 3.90 66.60 -54.09
CA ARG A 305 2.59 66.93 -53.52
C ARG A 305 2.23 65.94 -52.42
N ARG A 306 2.01 66.45 -51.20
CA ARG A 306 1.42 65.67 -50.11
C ARG A 306 -0.09 65.60 -50.33
N GLY A 307 -0.63 64.38 -50.38
CA GLY A 307 -2.05 64.10 -50.11
C GLY A 307 -2.26 63.95 -48.61
#